data_AF-A0A6M3JZM2-F1
#
_entry.id   AF-A0A6M3JZM2-F1
#
_cell.length_a   1.000
_cell.length_b   1.000
_cell.length_c   1.000
_cell.angle_alpha   90.00
_cell.angle_beta   90.00
_cell.angle_gamma   90.00
#
_symmetry.space_group_name_H-M   'P 1'
#
loop_
_entity.id
_entity.type
_entity.pdbx_description
1 polymer ?
#
loop_
_entity_poly.entity_id
_entity_poly.type
_entity_poly.pdbx_seq_one_letter_code
_entity_poly.pdbx_strand_id
1 'polypeptide(L)'
;MTKKTLPQTIADMLVENTGINCMDSGGDNNRRWQRNQGKTLKDYVEEPEATVDAEGVTSSDELYPTTSVFHVLTKYAGIELDDLCHEFNAQDVPDFDSDVYGVSEQGLKWLTANGFKIKESFNTYSGDSSLSQVIQGTYATRDEDLLQEYVLLQIHGGADIRGGYTDAKLFKLTDDYVNLVPRLYGSIDGVQVDTCYDGISLLDEDGKPVPVKLESEIDIDIMEM
;
A
#
# COMPACT_ATOMS: atom_id res chain seq x y z
N MET A 1 -21.96 -1.62 -15.93
CA MET A 1 -20.79 -2.47 -15.58
C MET A 1 -20.99 -2.99 -14.17
N THR A 2 -20.51 -4.19 -13.85
CA THR A 2 -20.57 -4.73 -12.48
C THR A 2 -19.59 -3.96 -11.59
N LYS A 3 -20.04 -3.53 -10.41
CA LYS A 3 -19.18 -2.86 -9.40
C LYS A 3 -18.10 -3.86 -8.95
N LYS A 4 -16.84 -3.43 -8.98
CA LYS A 4 -15.71 -4.23 -8.50
C LYS A 4 -15.70 -4.28 -6.98
N THR A 5 -15.28 -5.39 -6.40
CA THR A 5 -15.00 -5.46 -4.96
C THR A 5 -13.72 -4.69 -4.63
N LEU A 6 -13.47 -4.44 -3.33
CA LEU A 6 -12.20 -3.84 -2.88
C LEU A 6 -10.99 -4.68 -3.32
N PRO A 7 -10.93 -6.01 -3.09
CA PRO A 7 -9.82 -6.83 -3.58
C PRO A 7 -9.62 -6.78 -5.10
N GLN A 8 -10.70 -6.74 -5.88
CA GLN A 8 -10.60 -6.60 -7.34
C GLN A 8 -10.01 -5.26 -7.74
N THR A 9 -10.45 -4.17 -7.10
CA THR A 9 -9.92 -2.83 -7.36
C THR A 9 -8.43 -2.75 -7.04
N ILE A 10 -7.99 -3.28 -5.89
CA ILE A 10 -6.56 -3.28 -5.50
C ILE A 10 -5.73 -4.17 -6.41
N ALA A 11 -6.20 -5.38 -6.75
CA ALA A 11 -5.51 -6.27 -7.69
C ALA A 11 -5.33 -5.61 -9.06
N ASP A 12 -6.35 -4.90 -9.56
CA ASP A 12 -6.28 -4.18 -10.82
C ASP A 12 -5.25 -3.03 -10.79
N MET A 13 -5.18 -2.29 -9.68
CA MET A 13 -4.14 -1.27 -9.49
C MET A 13 -2.73 -1.88 -9.51
N LEU A 14 -2.52 -3.03 -8.85
CA LEU A 14 -1.20 -3.67 -8.78
C LEU A 14 -0.68 -4.16 -10.14
N VAL A 15 -1.57 -4.51 -11.08
CA VAL A 15 -1.21 -4.96 -12.43
C VAL A 15 -1.27 -3.84 -13.47
N GLU A 16 -1.67 -2.64 -13.10
CA GLU A 16 -1.82 -1.51 -14.02
C GLU A 16 -0.47 -1.12 -14.64
N ASN A 17 -0.45 -0.99 -15.96
CA ASN A 17 0.76 -0.56 -16.66
C ASN A 17 1.00 0.93 -16.44
N THR A 18 1.89 1.25 -15.49
CA THR A 18 2.26 2.63 -15.15
C THR A 18 3.34 3.23 -16.06
N GLY A 19 3.63 2.60 -17.20
CA GLY A 19 4.59 3.08 -18.18
C GLY A 19 6.06 2.93 -17.79
N ILE A 20 6.92 3.60 -18.57
CA ILE A 20 8.38 3.65 -18.45
C ILE A 20 8.77 5.12 -18.40
N ASN A 21 9.39 5.57 -17.31
CA ASN A 21 9.91 6.93 -17.18
C ASN A 21 11.39 6.97 -17.57
N CYS A 22 11.82 7.99 -18.32
CA CYS A 22 13.21 8.12 -18.79
C CYS A 22 14.23 8.31 -17.66
N MET A 23 13.80 8.73 -16.46
CA MET A 23 14.65 8.83 -15.27
C MET A 23 14.60 7.60 -14.36
N ASP A 24 13.95 6.53 -14.82
CA ASP A 24 13.86 5.27 -14.10
C ASP A 24 15.15 4.46 -14.27
N SER A 25 15.87 4.24 -13.16
CA SER A 25 17.17 3.55 -13.17
C SER A 25 17.06 2.06 -13.55
N GLY A 26 15.85 1.51 -13.69
CA GLY A 26 15.59 0.14 -14.15
C GLY A 26 15.70 -0.11 -15.67
N GLY A 27 15.92 0.91 -16.50
CA GLY A 27 15.94 0.74 -17.96
C GLY A 27 14.58 0.26 -18.49
N ASP A 28 14.52 -0.80 -19.31
CA ASP A 28 13.27 -1.28 -19.95
C ASP A 28 12.49 -2.31 -19.11
N ASN A 29 13.08 -2.89 -18.06
CA ASN A 29 12.55 -4.08 -17.36
C ASN A 29 12.55 -3.93 -15.82
N ASN A 30 12.01 -4.93 -15.13
CA ASN A 30 12.01 -5.08 -13.67
C ASN A 30 11.17 -4.03 -12.89
N ARG A 31 10.13 -3.48 -13.51
CA ARG A 31 9.12 -2.66 -12.82
C ARG A 31 8.16 -3.51 -12.02
N ARG A 32 7.59 -2.96 -10.94
CA ARG A 32 6.61 -3.67 -10.10
C ARG A 32 5.41 -4.14 -10.93
N TRP A 33 4.85 -3.28 -11.79
CA TRP A 33 3.73 -3.66 -12.64
C TRP A 33 4.07 -4.78 -13.63
N GLN A 34 5.31 -4.82 -14.13
CA GLN A 34 5.80 -5.89 -15.01
C GLN A 34 5.90 -7.23 -14.27
N ARG A 35 6.41 -7.21 -13.02
CA ARG A 35 6.46 -8.41 -12.17
C ARG A 35 5.07 -8.93 -11.79
N ASN A 36 4.09 -8.03 -11.72
CA ASN A 36 2.71 -8.36 -11.41
C ASN A 36 1.92 -8.83 -12.65
N GLN A 37 2.44 -8.67 -13.87
CA GLN A 37 1.73 -9.12 -15.07
C GLN A 37 1.45 -10.63 -15.03
N GLY A 38 0.19 -10.99 -15.27
CA GLY A 38 -0.27 -12.38 -15.24
C GLY A 38 -0.70 -12.88 -13.86
N LYS A 39 -0.46 -12.12 -12.78
CA LYS A 39 -1.08 -12.42 -11.48
C LYS A 39 -2.60 -12.22 -11.58
N THR A 40 -3.33 -13.13 -10.94
CA THR A 40 -4.77 -13.08 -10.76
C THR A 40 -5.10 -12.64 -9.34
N LEU A 41 -6.36 -12.26 -9.09
CA LEU A 41 -6.83 -11.99 -7.73
C LEU A 41 -6.56 -13.17 -6.78
N LYS A 42 -6.68 -14.40 -7.27
CA LYS A 42 -6.42 -15.60 -6.46
C LYS A 42 -4.95 -15.64 -6.01
N ASP A 43 -4.02 -15.30 -6.90
CA ASP A 43 -2.59 -15.30 -6.57
C ASP A 43 -2.27 -14.28 -5.47
N TYR A 44 -2.94 -13.12 -5.47
CA TYR A 44 -2.80 -12.13 -4.40
C TYR A 44 -3.46 -12.52 -3.08
N VAL A 45 -4.50 -13.35 -3.11
CA VAL A 45 -5.14 -13.86 -1.89
C VAL A 45 -4.33 -15.01 -1.26
N GLU A 46 -3.59 -15.76 -2.07
CA GLU A 46 -2.80 -16.91 -1.62
C GLU A 46 -1.32 -16.56 -1.30
N GLU A 47 -0.85 -15.35 -1.65
CA GLU A 47 0.50 -14.91 -1.25
C GLU A 47 0.58 -14.64 0.25
N PRO A 48 1.75 -14.81 0.90
CA PRO A 48 1.92 -14.46 2.31
C PRO A 48 1.64 -12.97 2.57
N GLU A 49 1.06 -12.68 3.74
CA GLU A 49 0.77 -11.29 4.14
C GLU A 49 2.03 -10.52 4.50
N ALA A 50 3.02 -11.21 5.05
CA ALA A 50 4.34 -10.73 5.32
C ALA A 50 5.38 -11.79 4.91
N THR A 51 6.56 -11.32 4.55
CA THR A 51 7.71 -12.16 4.19
C THR A 51 8.95 -11.56 4.81
N VAL A 52 9.99 -12.37 5.02
CA VAL A 52 11.27 -11.90 5.51
C VAL A 52 12.38 -12.57 4.73
N ASP A 53 13.43 -11.81 4.42
CA ASP A 53 14.67 -12.34 3.87
C ASP A 53 15.72 -12.36 4.98
N ALA A 54 16.12 -13.56 5.39
CA ALA A 54 17.12 -13.79 6.43
C ALA A 54 18.51 -14.10 5.85
N GLU A 55 18.70 -14.00 4.54
CA GLU A 55 19.99 -14.32 3.91
C GLU A 55 21.09 -13.37 4.41
N GLY A 56 22.08 -13.94 5.10
CA GLY A 56 23.23 -13.20 5.64
C GLY A 56 22.93 -12.41 6.92
N VAL A 57 21.72 -12.53 7.47
CA VAL A 57 21.29 -11.88 8.72
C VAL A 57 21.65 -12.74 9.93
N THR A 58 22.12 -12.11 11.01
CA THR A 58 22.50 -12.82 12.26
C THR A 58 21.70 -12.41 13.49
N SER A 59 20.90 -11.35 13.37
CA SER A 59 20.12 -10.77 14.46
C SER A 59 18.76 -10.29 13.95
N SER A 60 17.71 -10.41 14.76
CA SER A 60 16.35 -10.12 14.32
C SER A 60 16.05 -8.63 14.10
N ASP A 61 16.86 -7.73 14.65
CA ASP A 61 16.81 -6.28 14.39
C ASP A 61 17.43 -5.89 13.04
N GLU A 62 18.13 -6.81 12.39
CA GLU A 62 18.61 -6.68 11.01
C GLU A 62 17.60 -7.26 9.99
N LEU A 63 16.54 -7.94 10.46
CA LEU A 63 15.48 -8.45 9.60
C LEU A 63 14.55 -7.30 9.21
N TYR A 64 14.39 -7.09 7.91
CA TYR A 64 13.44 -6.13 7.35
C TYR A 64 12.27 -6.88 6.71
N PRO A 65 11.20 -7.14 7.47
CA PRO A 65 10.03 -7.79 6.92
C PRO A 65 9.37 -6.94 5.84
N THR A 66 8.86 -7.60 4.82
CA THR A 66 8.09 -7.01 3.72
C THR A 66 6.64 -7.45 3.81
N THR A 67 5.72 -6.50 3.92
CA THR A 67 4.27 -6.70 4.00
C THR A 67 3.60 -6.50 2.65
N SER A 68 2.66 -7.37 2.30
CA SER A 68 1.92 -7.29 1.05
C SER A 68 0.98 -6.07 1.06
N VAL A 69 1.21 -5.13 0.14
CA VAL A 69 0.29 -4.00 -0.09
C VAL A 69 -1.13 -4.46 -0.37
N PHE A 70 -1.31 -5.59 -1.06
CA PHE A 70 -2.63 -6.15 -1.29
C PHE A 70 -3.32 -6.51 0.03
N HIS A 71 -2.64 -7.24 0.91
CA HIS A 71 -3.18 -7.65 2.21
C HIS A 71 -3.46 -6.44 3.11
N VAL A 72 -2.51 -5.50 3.19
CA VAL A 72 -2.69 -4.25 3.96
C VAL A 72 -3.93 -3.49 3.49
N LEU A 73 -4.04 -3.19 2.18
CA LEU A 73 -5.15 -2.39 1.67
C LEU A 73 -6.51 -3.10 1.72
N THR A 74 -6.55 -4.43 1.66
CA THR A 74 -7.82 -5.18 1.63
C THR A 74 -8.31 -5.61 3.00
N LYS A 75 -7.45 -5.68 4.03
CA LYS A 75 -7.78 -6.19 5.36
C LYS A 75 -7.57 -5.18 6.49
N TYR A 76 -6.52 -4.38 6.42
CA TYR A 76 -6.01 -3.62 7.57
C TYR A 76 -6.09 -2.10 7.42
N ALA A 77 -6.19 -1.60 6.19
CA ALA A 77 -6.08 -0.18 5.88
C ALA A 77 -7.28 0.68 6.28
N GLY A 78 -8.40 0.06 6.69
CA GLY A 78 -9.61 0.78 7.06
C GLY A 78 -10.27 1.51 5.89
N ILE A 79 -10.35 0.84 4.73
CA ILE A 79 -10.94 1.40 3.51
C ILE A 79 -12.06 0.52 2.96
N GLU A 80 -13.07 1.16 2.35
CA GLU A 80 -14.18 0.50 1.67
C GLU A 80 -14.53 1.21 0.35
N LEU A 81 -15.44 0.60 -0.42
CA LEU A 81 -15.98 1.18 -1.65
C LEU A 81 -17.48 1.44 -1.49
N ASP A 82 -17.87 2.69 -1.71
CA ASP A 82 -19.28 3.08 -1.82
C ASP A 82 -19.64 3.47 -3.26
N ASP A 83 -20.85 4.00 -3.44
CA ASP A 83 -21.35 4.38 -4.76
C ASP A 83 -20.51 5.48 -5.41
N LEU A 84 -20.02 6.45 -4.63
CA LEU A 84 -19.17 7.53 -5.15
C LEU A 84 -17.79 7.04 -5.53
N CYS A 85 -17.23 6.11 -4.76
CA CYS A 85 -15.99 5.43 -5.11
C CYS A 85 -16.13 4.73 -6.45
N HIS A 86 -17.21 3.99 -6.68
CA HIS A 86 -17.45 3.33 -7.95
C HIS A 86 -17.65 4.29 -9.12
N GLU A 87 -18.36 5.40 -8.91
CA GLU A 87 -18.56 6.42 -9.94
C GLU A 87 -17.26 7.14 -10.30
N PHE A 88 -16.44 7.50 -9.32
CA PHE A 88 -15.13 8.09 -9.56
C PHE A 88 -14.17 7.12 -10.24
N ASN A 89 -14.04 5.91 -9.71
CA ASN A 89 -13.06 4.91 -10.16
C ASN A 89 -13.32 4.37 -11.57
N ALA A 90 -14.53 4.57 -12.09
CA ALA A 90 -14.93 4.21 -13.45
C ALA A 90 -14.58 5.27 -14.50
N GLN A 91 -14.10 6.45 -14.09
CA GLN A 91 -13.67 7.49 -15.02
C GLN A 91 -12.28 7.16 -15.60
N ASP A 92 -12.07 7.53 -16.86
CA ASP A 92 -10.75 7.49 -17.48
C ASP A 92 -9.87 8.61 -16.92
N VAL A 93 -8.57 8.35 -16.80
CA VAL A 93 -7.57 9.33 -16.36
C VAL A 93 -6.58 9.57 -17.51
N PRO A 94 -6.93 10.44 -18.47
CA PRO A 94 -6.08 10.67 -19.65
C PRO A 94 -4.83 11.51 -19.35
N ASP A 95 -4.80 12.17 -18.19
CA ASP A 95 -3.78 13.12 -17.75
C ASP A 95 -3.67 13.11 -16.22
N PHE A 96 -2.55 13.61 -15.70
CA PHE A 96 -2.36 13.98 -14.29
C PHE A 96 -2.21 15.50 -14.17
N ASP A 97 -3.05 16.27 -14.87
CA ASP A 97 -2.95 17.74 -14.95
C ASP A 97 -3.69 18.47 -13.82
N SER A 98 -4.06 17.77 -12.74
CA SER A 98 -4.65 18.37 -11.54
C SER A 98 -3.62 18.55 -10.42
N ASP A 99 -3.95 19.36 -9.41
CA ASP A 99 -3.14 19.53 -8.20
C ASP A 99 -3.21 18.33 -7.24
N VAL A 100 -3.91 17.25 -7.62
CA VAL A 100 -4.13 16.04 -6.81
C VAL A 100 -3.44 14.84 -7.48
N TYR A 101 -2.65 14.11 -6.70
CA TYR A 101 -1.86 12.99 -7.19
C TYR A 101 -2.72 11.92 -7.90
N GLY A 102 -2.39 11.65 -9.16
CA GLY A 102 -3.06 10.60 -9.97
C GLY A 102 -4.46 10.93 -10.42
N VAL A 103 -4.88 12.19 -10.32
CA VAL A 103 -6.22 12.64 -10.68
C VAL A 103 -6.13 13.55 -11.90
N SER A 104 -6.99 13.31 -12.90
CA SER A 104 -7.10 14.19 -14.07
C SER A 104 -7.83 15.49 -13.73
N GLU A 105 -7.71 16.51 -14.57
CA GLU A 105 -8.48 17.75 -14.40
C GLU A 105 -10.00 17.48 -14.32
N GLN A 106 -10.49 16.53 -15.12
CA GLN A 106 -11.88 16.10 -15.12
C GLN A 106 -12.28 15.37 -13.83
N GLY A 107 -11.40 14.53 -13.28
CA GLY A 107 -11.59 13.88 -11.99
C GLY A 107 -11.72 14.90 -10.86
N LEU A 108 -10.86 15.93 -10.84
CA LEU A 108 -10.93 17.00 -9.85
C LEU A 108 -12.24 17.82 -9.94
N LYS A 109 -12.71 18.10 -11.18
CA LYS A 109 -14.01 18.73 -11.40
C LYS A 109 -15.15 17.87 -10.87
N TRP A 110 -15.09 16.55 -11.07
CA TRP A 110 -16.09 15.63 -10.54
C TRP A 110 -16.09 15.61 -9.01
N LEU A 111 -14.92 15.54 -8.37
CA LEU A 111 -14.78 15.59 -6.91
C LEU A 111 -15.42 16.87 -6.35
N THR A 112 -15.05 18.01 -6.92
CA THR A 112 -15.59 19.32 -6.50
C THR A 112 -17.11 19.39 -6.67
N ALA A 113 -17.64 18.92 -7.80
CA ALA A 113 -19.08 18.90 -8.07
C ALA A 113 -19.86 17.98 -7.12
N ASN A 114 -19.22 16.95 -6.57
CA ASN A 114 -19.80 16.02 -5.61
C ASN A 114 -19.52 16.41 -4.14
N GLY A 115 -19.03 17.63 -3.91
CA GLY A 115 -18.86 18.21 -2.58
C GLY A 115 -17.55 17.83 -1.88
N PHE A 116 -16.62 17.15 -2.57
CA PHE A 116 -15.34 16.80 -1.97
C PHE A 116 -14.45 18.05 -1.82
N LYS A 117 -13.81 18.15 -0.66
CA LYS A 117 -12.77 19.12 -0.32
C LYS A 117 -11.46 18.36 -0.11
N ILE A 118 -10.49 18.64 -0.96
CA ILE A 118 -9.16 18.03 -0.92
C ILE A 118 -8.39 18.51 0.32
N LYS A 119 -7.64 17.59 0.93
CA LYS A 119 -6.87 17.78 2.16
C LYS A 119 -5.38 17.49 1.90
N GLU A 120 -4.63 17.21 2.94
CA GLU A 120 -3.22 16.87 2.86
C GLU A 120 -2.96 15.59 2.07
N SER A 121 -1.74 15.51 1.52
CA SER A 121 -1.24 14.35 0.81
C SER A 121 -0.09 13.70 1.59
N PHE A 122 0.14 12.41 1.33
CA PHE A 122 1.20 11.63 1.96
C PHE A 122 1.88 10.72 0.92
N ASN A 123 3.07 10.22 1.28
CA ASN A 123 3.82 9.25 0.48
C ASN A 123 4.63 8.35 1.43
N THR A 124 4.60 7.03 1.23
CA THR A 124 5.30 6.06 2.09
C THR A 124 6.79 5.90 1.78
N TYR A 125 7.31 6.53 0.72
CA TYR A 125 8.74 6.52 0.36
C TYR A 125 9.65 7.15 1.42
N SER A 126 9.16 8.13 2.17
CA SER A 126 9.97 8.89 3.13
C SER A 126 10.02 8.28 4.54
N GLY A 127 9.48 7.08 4.74
CA GLY A 127 9.43 6.41 6.04
C GLY A 127 9.82 4.95 5.93
N ASP A 128 10.26 4.40 7.06
CA ASP A 128 10.57 2.99 7.27
C ASP A 128 9.31 2.13 7.14
N SER A 129 8.84 1.99 5.90
CA SER A 129 7.65 1.23 5.56
C SER A 129 8.07 -0.19 5.18
N SER A 130 7.46 -1.18 5.83
CA SER A 130 7.59 -2.59 5.44
C SER A 130 6.83 -2.92 4.16
N LEU A 131 6.09 -1.98 3.54
CA LEU A 131 5.21 -2.29 2.41
C LEU A 131 5.98 -2.77 1.16
N SER A 132 5.42 -3.77 0.47
CA SER A 132 6.00 -4.36 -0.74
C SER A 132 6.06 -3.40 -1.94
N GLN A 133 5.27 -2.33 -1.92
CA GLN A 133 5.24 -1.24 -2.90
C GLN A 133 4.98 0.09 -2.18
N VAL A 134 5.54 1.19 -2.69
CA VAL A 134 5.23 2.51 -2.16
C VAL A 134 3.80 2.89 -2.51
N ILE A 135 3.13 3.56 -1.57
CA ILE A 135 1.81 4.14 -1.72
C ILE A 135 1.93 5.65 -1.54
N GLN A 136 1.19 6.39 -2.35
CA GLN A 136 0.94 7.80 -2.09
C GLN A 136 -0.56 8.08 -2.17
N GLY A 137 -0.99 9.15 -1.54
CA GLY A 137 -2.38 9.50 -1.57
C GLY A 137 -2.69 10.90 -1.10
N THR A 138 -3.96 11.25 -1.26
CA THR A 138 -4.51 12.55 -0.87
C THR A 138 -5.86 12.33 -0.19
N TYR A 139 -6.01 12.89 1.01
CA TYR A 139 -7.26 12.80 1.75
C TYR A 139 -8.31 13.77 1.23
N ALA A 140 -9.57 13.45 1.46
CA ALA A 140 -10.70 14.30 1.16
C ALA A 140 -11.83 14.15 2.18
N THR A 141 -12.65 15.20 2.31
CA THR A 141 -13.87 15.20 3.12
C THR A 141 -15.02 15.75 2.30
N ARG A 142 -16.27 15.39 2.61
CA ARG A 142 -17.46 15.93 1.95
C ARG A 142 -18.30 16.84 2.86
N ASP A 143 -18.13 16.76 4.18
CA ASP A 143 -18.84 17.62 5.14
C ASP A 143 -17.97 18.84 5.58
N GLU A 144 -18.53 19.71 6.43
CA GLU A 144 -17.81 20.77 7.14
C GLU A 144 -17.02 20.24 8.34
N ASP A 145 -17.20 18.96 8.69
CA ASP A 145 -16.46 18.30 9.77
C ASP A 145 -14.96 18.16 9.48
N LEU A 146 -14.20 18.01 10.57
CA LEU A 146 -12.73 17.94 10.56
C LEU A 146 -12.18 16.57 10.20
N LEU A 147 -13.03 15.53 10.17
CA LEU A 147 -12.59 14.16 9.92
C LEU A 147 -12.44 13.89 8.42
N GLN A 148 -11.41 13.13 8.08
CA GLN A 148 -11.21 12.64 6.73
C GLN A 148 -12.20 11.50 6.48
N GLU A 149 -12.88 11.54 5.35
CA GLU A 149 -13.90 10.53 5.03
C GLU A 149 -13.49 9.66 3.84
N TYR A 150 -12.60 10.17 3.00
CA TYR A 150 -12.15 9.49 1.80
C TYR A 150 -10.65 9.70 1.59
N VAL A 151 -10.06 8.79 0.84
CA VAL A 151 -8.68 8.86 0.41
C VAL A 151 -8.58 8.47 -1.06
N LEU A 152 -7.81 9.25 -1.81
CA LEU A 152 -7.34 8.91 -3.15
C LEU A 152 -5.99 8.22 -3.00
N LEU A 153 -5.84 6.99 -3.50
CA LEU A 153 -4.60 6.22 -3.41
C LEU A 153 -4.03 5.91 -4.78
N GLN A 154 -2.71 5.98 -4.89
CA GLN A 154 -1.93 5.42 -5.99
C GLN A 154 -0.91 4.43 -5.45
N ILE A 155 -0.65 3.38 -6.22
CA ILE A 155 0.40 2.41 -5.93
C ILE A 155 1.57 2.63 -6.88
N HIS A 156 2.80 2.58 -6.37
CA HIS A 156 4.00 2.67 -7.19
C HIS A 156 4.23 1.37 -7.97
N GLY A 157 4.01 1.43 -9.28
CA GLY A 157 4.26 0.36 -10.26
C GLY A 157 5.65 0.42 -10.91
N GLY A 158 6.40 1.51 -10.75
CA GLY A 158 7.68 1.77 -11.41
C GLY A 158 8.89 1.03 -10.82
N ALA A 159 10.09 1.34 -11.33
CA ALA A 159 11.37 0.91 -10.74
C ALA A 159 12.12 2.06 -10.03
N ASP A 160 11.74 3.31 -10.29
CA ASP A 160 12.21 4.51 -9.59
C ASP A 160 11.03 5.29 -9.02
N ILE A 161 11.17 5.77 -7.80
CA ILE A 161 10.07 6.38 -7.06
C ILE A 161 9.52 7.67 -7.68
N ARG A 162 10.29 8.32 -8.55
CA ARG A 162 9.92 9.62 -9.15
C ARG A 162 8.87 9.49 -10.26
N GLY A 163 8.41 8.29 -10.59
CA GLY A 163 7.34 8.06 -11.54
C GLY A 163 6.79 6.64 -11.52
N GLY A 164 5.80 6.38 -12.37
CA GLY A 164 5.19 5.06 -12.48
C GLY A 164 4.22 4.74 -11.34
N TYR A 165 3.33 5.67 -11.01
CA TYR A 165 2.20 5.42 -10.12
C TYR A 165 0.95 5.10 -10.94
N THR A 166 0.06 4.29 -10.39
CA THR A 166 -1.26 4.00 -10.98
C THR A 166 -2.12 5.26 -11.07
N ASP A 167 -3.20 5.23 -11.83
CA ASP A 167 -4.29 6.16 -11.63
C ASP A 167 -4.75 6.15 -10.16
N ALA A 168 -5.16 7.31 -9.64
CA ALA A 168 -5.71 7.37 -8.30
C ALA A 168 -7.08 6.69 -8.25
N LYS A 169 -7.30 5.88 -7.21
CA LYS A 169 -8.61 5.34 -6.89
C LYS A 169 -9.12 5.94 -5.59
N LEU A 170 -10.39 6.32 -5.58
CA LEU A 170 -11.10 6.84 -4.43
C LEU A 170 -11.60 5.68 -3.58
N PHE A 171 -11.38 5.79 -2.27
CA PHE A 171 -11.87 4.88 -1.25
C PHE A 171 -12.50 5.69 -0.12
N LYS A 172 -13.51 5.12 0.52
CA LYS A 172 -14.10 5.66 1.73
C LYS A 172 -13.34 5.09 2.93
N LEU A 173 -13.01 5.95 3.89
CA LEU A 173 -12.36 5.54 5.12
C LEU A 173 -13.40 5.02 6.13
N THR A 174 -13.02 3.99 6.88
CA THR A 174 -13.80 3.48 8.03
C THR A 174 -13.28 4.02 9.36
N ASP A 175 -12.16 4.75 9.34
CA ASP A 175 -11.49 5.40 10.48
C ASP A 175 -10.96 6.78 10.01
N ASP A 176 -10.36 7.56 10.90
CA ASP A 176 -9.90 8.92 10.60
C ASP A 176 -8.75 9.00 9.59
N TYR A 177 -8.02 7.89 9.39
CA TYR A 177 -6.84 7.82 8.51
C TYR A 177 -6.70 6.43 7.86
N VAL A 178 -5.99 6.35 6.73
CA VAL A 178 -5.63 5.06 6.13
C VAL A 178 -4.47 4.42 6.91
N ASN A 179 -4.66 3.18 7.37
CA ASN A 179 -3.63 2.47 8.10
C ASN A 179 -2.64 1.77 7.14
N LEU A 180 -1.45 2.37 6.98
CA LEU A 180 -0.39 1.88 6.10
C LEU A 180 0.87 1.43 6.84
N VAL A 181 0.79 1.33 8.18
CA VAL A 181 1.91 0.91 9.04
C VAL A 181 1.44 -0.32 9.83
N PRO A 182 1.32 -1.48 9.17
CA PRO A 182 0.92 -2.70 9.84
C PRO A 182 1.95 -3.05 10.92
N ARG A 183 1.47 -3.39 12.11
CA ARG A 183 2.32 -4.02 13.13
C ARG A 183 2.51 -5.48 12.79
N LEU A 184 3.71 -5.99 13.01
CA LEU A 184 4.04 -7.38 12.75
C LEU A 184 4.28 -8.10 14.04
N TYR A 185 3.87 -9.36 14.09
CA TYR A 185 4.10 -10.27 15.19
C TYR A 185 4.48 -11.64 14.63
N GLY A 186 5.13 -12.46 15.44
CA GLY A 186 5.40 -13.84 15.07
C GLY A 186 6.45 -14.49 15.96
N SER A 187 7.24 -15.39 15.39
CA SER A 187 8.29 -16.07 16.14
C SER A 187 9.54 -16.39 15.32
N ILE A 188 10.68 -16.44 16.02
CA ILE A 188 11.98 -16.89 15.51
C ILE A 188 12.45 -18.02 16.41
N ASP A 189 12.58 -19.24 15.88
CA ASP A 189 12.94 -20.45 16.63
C ASP A 189 12.07 -20.65 17.90
N GLY A 190 10.80 -20.27 17.82
CA GLY A 190 9.82 -20.33 18.92
C GLY A 190 9.87 -19.16 19.92
N VAL A 191 10.80 -18.22 19.77
CA VAL A 191 10.82 -16.97 20.55
C VAL A 191 9.88 -15.96 19.90
N GLN A 192 8.93 -15.43 20.66
CA GLN A 192 7.98 -14.43 20.16
C GLN A 192 8.70 -13.12 19.84
N VAL A 193 8.38 -12.52 18.70
CA VAL A 193 8.90 -11.23 18.27
C VAL A 193 7.80 -10.36 17.69
N ASP A 194 7.93 -9.05 17.84
CA ASP A 194 7.03 -8.08 17.21
C ASP A 194 7.73 -6.75 16.90
N THR A 195 7.05 -5.89 16.15
CA THR A 195 7.54 -4.54 15.78
C THR A 195 7.02 -3.43 16.69
N CYS A 196 6.49 -3.73 17.89
CA CYS A 196 5.78 -2.74 18.70
C CYS A 196 6.67 -1.65 19.31
N TYR A 197 7.99 -1.91 19.43
CA TYR A 197 8.93 -1.01 20.09
C TYR A 197 9.37 0.17 19.21
N ASP A 198 9.76 -0.10 17.97
CA ASP A 198 10.28 0.92 17.04
C ASP A 198 9.54 0.95 15.69
N GLY A 199 8.56 0.06 15.48
CA GLY A 199 7.74 -0.04 14.29
C GLY A 199 8.33 -0.89 13.16
N ILE A 200 9.58 -1.36 13.28
CA ILE A 200 10.34 -1.94 12.16
C ILE A 200 11.06 -3.23 12.56
N SER A 201 11.77 -3.20 13.70
CA SER A 201 12.62 -4.30 14.14
C SER A 201 11.79 -5.38 14.82
N LEU A 202 12.11 -6.64 14.54
CA LEU A 202 11.50 -7.78 15.24
C LEU A 202 12.23 -8.00 16.56
N LEU A 203 11.63 -7.59 17.67
CA LEU A 203 12.22 -7.67 19.00
C LEU A 203 11.41 -8.58 19.91
N ASP A 204 12.06 -9.22 20.88
CA ASP A 204 11.40 -10.02 21.91
C ASP A 204 10.58 -9.16 22.90
N GLU A 205 9.93 -9.82 23.87
CA GLU A 205 9.11 -9.15 24.91
C GLU A 205 9.88 -8.17 25.82
N ASP A 206 11.21 -8.18 25.79
CA ASP A 206 12.08 -7.26 26.50
C ASP A 206 12.59 -6.11 25.60
N GLY A 207 12.17 -6.08 24.33
CA GLY A 207 12.66 -5.15 23.32
C GLY A 207 14.10 -5.45 22.90
N LYS A 208 14.52 -6.73 22.91
CA LYS A 208 15.87 -7.15 22.52
C LYS A 208 15.85 -7.95 21.22
N PRO A 209 16.91 -7.84 20.40
CA PRO A 209 17.07 -8.71 19.24
C PRO A 209 17.27 -10.18 19.63
N VAL A 210 16.75 -11.07 18.81
CA VAL A 210 16.87 -12.52 18.89
C VAL A 210 17.91 -13.00 17.87
N PRO A 211 18.78 -13.96 18.20
CA PRO A 211 19.72 -14.52 17.23
C PRO A 211 19.01 -15.19 16.05
N VAL A 212 19.48 -14.93 14.83
CA VAL A 212 18.98 -15.55 13.59
C VAL A 212 20.08 -16.41 12.99
N LYS A 213 19.71 -17.59 12.48
CA LYS A 213 20.60 -18.51 11.77
C LYS A 213 20.01 -18.85 10.40
N LEU A 214 20.84 -19.40 9.52
CA LEU A 214 20.42 -19.81 8.17
C LEU A 214 19.26 -20.82 8.21
N GLU A 215 19.23 -21.67 9.23
CA GLU A 215 18.20 -22.68 9.46
C GLU A 215 17.08 -22.25 10.42
N SER A 216 17.06 -20.99 10.86
CA SER A 216 16.04 -20.52 11.80
C SER A 216 14.63 -20.61 11.19
N GLU A 217 13.69 -21.11 11.98
CA GLU A 217 12.28 -21.10 11.63
C GLU A 217 11.71 -19.71 11.97
N ILE A 218 11.28 -18.97 10.94
CA ILE A 218 10.74 -17.63 11.08
C ILE A 218 9.31 -17.61 10.54
N ASP A 219 8.38 -17.24 11.40
CA ASP A 219 6.95 -17.10 11.08
C ASP A 219 6.52 -15.69 11.49
N ILE A 220 5.96 -14.90 10.56
CA ILE A 220 5.61 -13.49 10.78
C ILE A 220 4.29 -13.19 10.08
N ASP A 221 3.38 -12.55 10.80
CA ASP A 221 2.06 -12.14 10.34
C ASP A 221 1.78 -10.67 10.68
N ILE A 222 0.75 -10.10 10.02
CA ILE A 222 0.21 -8.79 10.37
C ILE A 222 -0.70 -8.93 11.60
N MET A 223 -0.44 -8.13 12.62
CA MET A 223 -1.28 -8.07 13.81
C MET A 223 -2.61 -7.41 13.49
N GLU A 224 -3.72 -8.13 13.70
CA GLU A 224 -5.06 -7.56 13.73
C GLU A 224 -5.15 -6.57 14.91
N MET A 225 -5.48 -5.31 14.63
CA MET A 225 -5.65 -4.25 15.65
C MET A 225 -7.11 -4.10 16.07
#